data_AF-A0A9W9DJD5-F1
#
_entry.id   AF-A0A9W9DJD5-F1
#
_cell.length_a   1.000
_cell.length_b   1.000
_cell.length_c   1.000
_cell.angle_alpha   90.00
_cell.angle_beta   90.00
_cell.angle_gamma   90.00
#
_symmetry.space_group_name_H-M   'P 1'
#
loop_
_entity.id
_entity.type
_entity.pdbx_description
1 polymer ?
#
loop_
_entity_poly.entity_id
_entity_poly.type
_entity_poly.pdbx_seq_one_letter_code
_entity_poly.pdbx_strand_id
1 'polypeptide(L)'
;TDENGRIHLAVPPRLFVLPGVAFVVGATIGIVRGGRATSLRFLAENAHRPPRTVKGWYFYNKTKNYRILLGGMKGAVRESGKLVAISVGWIGIEEGLRTLGGPWNEVKELGAGLGTAGLICGIYRLPLKTAKQTVLLGGLIGAVVKVLNSAKQRL
;
A
#
# COMPACT_ATOMS: atom_id res chain seq x y z
N THR A 1 37.85 28.55 -5.54
CA THR A 1 38.32 27.28 -4.98
C THR A 1 37.21 26.74 -4.11
N ASP A 2 36.39 25.84 -4.63
CA ASP A 2 35.54 24.97 -3.83
C ASP A 2 35.43 23.64 -4.58
N GLU A 3 35.99 22.60 -3.99
CA GLU A 3 36.61 21.46 -4.69
C GLU A 3 35.74 20.21 -4.68
N ASN A 4 34.44 20.33 -4.43
CA ASN A 4 33.53 19.19 -4.45
C ASN A 4 32.12 19.63 -4.82
N GLY A 5 31.78 19.52 -6.11
CA GLY A 5 30.42 19.62 -6.64
C GLY A 5 29.51 18.47 -6.18
N ARG A 6 29.42 18.24 -4.87
CA ARG A 6 28.54 17.27 -4.24
C ARG A 6 27.22 17.96 -3.94
N ILE A 7 26.20 17.64 -4.73
CA ILE A 7 24.83 18.06 -4.45
C ILE A 7 24.34 17.26 -3.25
N HIS A 8 24.35 17.88 -2.07
CA HIS A 8 23.74 17.31 -0.87
C HIS A 8 22.22 17.43 -0.99
N LEU A 9 21.58 16.38 -1.51
CA LEU A 9 20.14 16.23 -1.43
C LEU A 9 19.79 15.97 0.03
N ALA A 10 19.31 17.00 0.74
CA ALA A 10 18.69 16.85 2.05
C ALA A 10 17.33 16.16 1.88
N VAL A 11 17.35 14.86 1.57
CA VAL A 11 16.13 14.06 1.42
C VAL A 11 15.55 13.84 2.83
N PRO A 12 14.33 14.32 3.12
CA PRO A 12 13.68 14.06 4.39
C PRO A 12 13.66 12.54 4.68
N PRO A 13 14.02 12.09 5.89
CA PRO A 13 14.00 10.66 6.24
C PRO A 13 12.64 9.98 5.99
N ARG A 14 11.55 10.76 6.06
CA ARG A 14 10.17 10.33 5.78
C ARG A 14 9.98 9.76 4.37
N LEU A 15 10.75 10.23 3.38
CA LEU A 15 10.68 9.75 1.99
C LEU A 15 11.18 8.31 1.82
N PHE A 16 11.99 7.80 2.73
CA PHE A 16 12.46 6.41 2.71
C PHE A 16 11.67 5.52 3.68
N VAL A 17 11.39 6.03 4.88
CA VAL A 17 10.74 5.24 5.93
C VAL A 17 9.32 4.87 5.55
N LEU A 18 8.52 5.81 5.04
CA LEU A 18 7.10 5.55 4.74
C LEU A 18 6.93 4.54 3.59
N PRO A 19 7.59 4.69 2.42
CA PRO A 19 7.53 3.66 1.38
C PRO A 19 8.14 2.33 1.81
N GLY A 20 9.19 2.34 2.63
CA GLY A 20 9.80 1.12 3.17
C GLY A 20 8.83 0.32 4.04
N VAL A 21 8.13 0.98 4.98
CA VAL A 21 7.11 0.34 5.81
C VAL A 21 5.92 -0.12 4.96
N ALA A 22 5.47 0.72 4.02
CA ALA A 22 4.39 0.36 3.10
C ALA A 22 4.74 -0.87 2.25
N PHE A 23 6.00 -0.99 1.82
CA PHE A 23 6.50 -2.15 1.09
C PHE A 23 6.41 -3.42 1.95
N VAL A 24 6.92 -3.39 3.19
CA VAL A 24 6.91 -4.56 4.10
C VAL A 24 5.47 -5.00 4.36
N VAL A 25 4.59 -4.07 4.75
CA VAL A 25 3.18 -4.36 5.02
C VAL A 25 2.48 -4.92 3.78
N GLY A 26 2.68 -4.30 2.62
CA GLY A 26 2.10 -4.75 1.36
C GLY A 26 2.62 -6.12 0.92
N ALA A 27 3.91 -6.38 1.11
CA ALA A 27 4.52 -7.67 0.83
C ALA A 27 3.93 -8.76 1.72
N THR A 28 3.79 -8.53 3.03
CA THR A 28 3.17 -9.49 3.95
C THR A 28 1.73 -9.80 3.57
N ILE A 29 0.91 -8.77 3.28
CA ILE A 29 -0.47 -8.95 2.84
C ILE A 29 -0.52 -9.75 1.53
N GLY A 30 0.34 -9.40 0.58
CA GLY A 30 0.46 -10.04 -0.72
C GLY A 30 0.87 -11.51 -0.64
N ILE A 31 1.85 -11.85 0.20
CA ILE A 31 2.30 -13.23 0.44
C ILE A 31 1.15 -14.07 1.00
N VAL A 32 0.48 -13.58 2.05
CA VAL A 32 -0.60 -14.32 2.72
C VAL A 32 -1.77 -14.53 1.77
N ARG A 33 -2.24 -13.48 1.10
CA ARG A 33 -3.40 -13.57 0.19
C ARG A 33 -3.07 -14.37 -1.07
N GLY A 34 -1.91 -14.13 -1.69
CA GLY A 34 -1.44 -14.84 -2.88
C GLY A 34 -1.20 -16.32 -2.63
N GLY A 35 -0.55 -16.63 -1.50
CA GLY A 35 -0.29 -18.01 -1.07
C GLY A 35 -1.58 -18.78 -0.79
N ARG A 36 -2.53 -18.19 -0.05
CA ARG A 36 -3.85 -18.80 0.22
C ARG A 36 -4.63 -19.05 -1.06
N ALA A 37 -4.70 -18.07 -1.97
CA ALA A 37 -5.41 -18.23 -3.23
C ALA A 37 -4.83 -19.36 -4.10
N THR A 38 -3.50 -19.42 -4.23
CA THR A 38 -2.86 -20.48 -5.01
C THR A 38 -2.98 -21.85 -4.34
N SER A 39 -2.94 -21.92 -3.00
CA SER A 39 -3.19 -23.16 -2.28
C SER A 39 -4.59 -23.71 -2.56
N LEU A 40 -5.62 -22.86 -2.46
CA LEU A 40 -7.00 -23.27 -2.74
C LEU A 40 -7.20 -23.70 -4.20
N ARG A 41 -6.59 -22.98 -5.15
CA ARG A 41 -6.61 -23.37 -6.58
C ARG A 41 -5.94 -24.72 -6.79
N PHE A 42 -4.79 -24.96 -6.20
CA PHE A 42 -4.09 -26.24 -6.30
C PHE A 42 -4.91 -27.40 -5.73
N LEU A 43 -5.57 -27.19 -4.59
CA LEU A 43 -6.48 -28.17 -3.99
C LEU A 43 -7.69 -28.45 -4.88
N ALA A 44 -8.29 -27.42 -5.47
CA ALA A 44 -9.40 -27.58 -6.40
C ALA A 44 -8.99 -28.34 -7.67
N GLU A 45 -7.85 -27.99 -8.27
CA GLU A 45 -7.30 -28.68 -9.45
C GLU A 45 -7.00 -30.16 -9.16
N ASN A 46 -6.56 -30.49 -7.95
CA ASN A 46 -6.11 -31.85 -7.59
C ASN A 46 -7.08 -32.60 -6.68
N ALA A 47 -8.31 -32.12 -6.49
CA ALA A 47 -9.29 -32.79 -5.63
C ALA A 47 -9.57 -34.24 -6.05
N HIS A 48 -9.45 -34.52 -7.35
CA HIS A 48 -9.66 -35.85 -7.94
C HIS A 48 -8.39 -36.74 -7.95
N ARG A 49 -7.20 -36.22 -7.59
CA ARG A 49 -5.92 -36.95 -7.59
C ARG A 49 -5.25 -36.95 -6.20
N PRO A 50 -5.89 -37.55 -5.18
CA PRO A 50 -5.26 -37.66 -3.87
C PRO A 50 -4.04 -38.59 -3.93
N PRO A 51 -2.93 -38.27 -3.24
CA PRO A 51 -1.76 -39.14 -3.20
C PRO A 51 -2.10 -40.47 -2.51
N ARG A 52 -1.79 -41.60 -3.18
CA ARG A 52 -2.02 -42.97 -2.66
C ARG A 52 -0.76 -43.66 -2.14
N THR A 53 0.41 -43.11 -2.42
CA THR A 53 1.71 -43.65 -1.99
C THR A 53 2.51 -42.59 -1.25
N VAL A 54 3.43 -43.01 -0.37
CA VAL A 54 4.30 -42.10 0.40
C VAL A 54 5.14 -41.21 -0.53
N LYS A 55 5.71 -41.80 -1.59
CA LYS A 55 6.46 -41.06 -2.62
C LYS A 55 5.58 -40.05 -3.35
N GLY A 56 4.34 -40.42 -3.68
CA GLY A 56 3.36 -39.52 -4.29
C GLY A 56 2.97 -38.36 -3.38
N TRP A 57 2.80 -38.62 -2.08
CA TRP A 57 2.52 -37.60 -1.07
C TRP A 57 3.64 -36.55 -0.97
N TYR A 58 4.90 -36.98 -1.02
CA TYR A 58 6.04 -36.07 -1.01
C TYR A 58 6.06 -35.16 -2.24
N PHE A 59 5.94 -35.73 -3.46
CA PHE A 59 5.93 -34.92 -4.69
C PHE A 59 4.71 -33.98 -4.78
N TYR A 60 3.56 -34.42 -4.25
CA TYR A 60 2.37 -33.60 -4.15
C TYR A 60 2.63 -32.35 -3.29
N ASN A 61 3.16 -32.52 -2.07
CA ASN A 61 3.43 -31.41 -1.16
C ASN A 61 4.57 -30.52 -1.65
N LYS A 62 5.62 -31.10 -2.25
CA LYS A 62 6.70 -30.34 -2.89
C LYS A 62 6.15 -29.42 -3.97
N THR A 63 5.34 -29.95 -4.89
CA THR A 63 4.72 -29.17 -5.97
C THR A 63 3.77 -28.10 -5.43
N LYS A 64 2.96 -28.44 -4.41
CA LYS A 64 2.07 -27.51 -3.73
C LYS A 64 2.84 -26.33 -3.15
N ASN A 65 3.93 -26.59 -2.42
CA ASN A 65 4.74 -25.54 -1.80
C ASN A 65 5.40 -24.60 -2.83
N TYR A 66 5.94 -25.12 -3.94
CA TYR A 66 6.48 -24.26 -4.99
C TYR A 66 5.43 -23.34 -5.62
N ARG A 67 4.23 -23.87 -5.89
CA ARG A 67 3.14 -23.05 -6.44
C ARG A 67 2.67 -21.99 -5.43
N ILE A 68 2.55 -22.36 -4.16
CA ILE A 68 2.20 -21.42 -3.08
C ILE A 68 3.26 -20.33 -2.95
N LEU A 69 4.55 -20.68 -2.96
CA LEU A 69 5.65 -19.72 -2.88
C LEU A 69 5.61 -18.73 -4.05
N LEU A 70 5.49 -19.23 -5.28
CA LEU A 70 5.38 -18.38 -6.47
C LEU A 70 4.14 -17.48 -6.43
N GLY A 71 3.00 -18.03 -5.98
CA GLY A 71 1.76 -17.27 -5.79
C GLY A 71 1.89 -16.18 -4.73
N GLY A 72 2.57 -16.49 -3.62
CA GLY A 72 2.89 -15.55 -2.56
C GLY A 72 3.79 -14.43 -3.06
N MET A 73 4.88 -14.74 -3.77
CA MET A 73 5.79 -13.73 -4.35
C MET A 73 5.09 -12.81 -5.36
N LYS A 74 4.27 -13.37 -6.26
CA LYS A 74 3.46 -12.57 -7.19
C LYS A 74 2.49 -11.65 -6.46
N GLY A 75 1.85 -12.16 -5.39
CA GLY A 75 0.99 -11.37 -4.52
C GLY A 75 1.76 -10.25 -3.82
N ALA A 76 2.98 -10.55 -3.32
CA ALA A 76 3.85 -9.61 -2.64
C ALA A 76 4.17 -8.41 -3.52
N VAL A 77 4.71 -8.64 -4.73
CA VAL A 77 5.07 -7.60 -5.70
C VAL A 77 3.85 -6.74 -6.07
N ARG A 78 2.69 -7.38 -6.28
CA ARG A 78 1.47 -6.67 -6.67
C ARG A 78 0.95 -5.75 -5.57
N GLU A 79 0.87 -6.22 -4.33
CA GLU A 79 0.30 -5.44 -3.22
C GLU A 79 1.29 -4.44 -2.66
N SER A 80 2.58 -4.79 -2.54
CA SER A 80 3.62 -3.84 -2.13
C SER A 80 3.78 -2.70 -3.13
N GLY A 81 3.77 -2.98 -4.44
CA GLY A 81 3.84 -1.95 -5.48
C GLY A 81 2.72 -0.92 -5.39
N LYS A 82 1.48 -1.37 -5.11
CA LYS A 82 0.34 -0.46 -4.91
C LYS A 82 0.49 0.40 -3.66
N LEU A 83 0.87 -0.20 -2.53
CA LEU A 83 1.02 0.56 -1.28
C LEU A 83 2.19 1.53 -1.33
N VAL A 84 3.30 1.15 -1.95
CA VAL A 84 4.43 2.06 -2.20
C VAL A 84 3.99 3.22 -3.09
N ALA A 85 3.26 2.96 -4.18
CA ALA A 85 2.74 4.02 -5.05
C ALA A 85 1.80 4.99 -4.31
N ILE A 86 0.91 4.47 -3.45
CA ILE A 86 0.06 5.30 -2.58
C ILE A 86 0.91 6.11 -1.61
N SER A 87 1.89 5.50 -0.96
CA SER A 87 2.75 6.19 0.01
C SER A 87 3.56 7.31 -0.64
N VAL A 88 4.15 7.07 -1.81
CA VAL A 88 4.91 8.09 -2.53
C VAL A 88 3.99 9.20 -3.03
N GLY A 89 2.83 8.86 -3.59
CA GLY A 89 1.83 9.83 -4.03
C GLY A 89 1.36 10.72 -2.87
N TRP A 90 1.13 10.13 -1.69
CA TRP A 90 0.76 10.86 -0.49
C TRP A 90 1.82 11.87 -0.08
N ILE A 91 3.08 11.44 -0.02
CA ILE A 91 4.20 12.31 0.36
C ILE A 91 4.34 13.46 -0.64
N GLY A 92 4.20 13.17 -1.94
CA GLY A 92 4.21 14.21 -2.98
C GLY A 92 3.09 15.23 -2.80
N ILE A 93 1.87 14.80 -2.46
CA ILE A 93 0.75 15.69 -2.16
C ILE A 93 1.03 16.52 -0.90
N GLU A 94 1.51 15.89 0.19
CA GLU A 94 1.79 16.58 1.46
C GLU A 94 2.90 17.64 1.30
N GLU A 95 3.99 17.28 0.63
CA GLU A 95 5.13 18.17 0.42
C GLU A 95 4.81 19.29 -0.58
N GLY A 96 4.01 18.98 -1.61
CA GLY A 96 3.48 19.97 -2.54
C GLY A 96 2.61 21.02 -1.84
N LEU A 97 1.66 20.57 -1.00
CA LEU A 97 0.81 21.48 -0.20
C LEU A 97 1.62 22.30 0.80
N ARG A 98 2.66 21.72 1.42
CA ARG A 98 3.57 22.45 2.32
C ARG A 98 4.36 23.54 1.59
N THR A 99 4.91 23.22 0.41
CA THR A 99 5.77 24.12 -0.36
C THR A 99 5.00 25.32 -0.92
N LEU A 100 3.72 25.14 -1.25
CA LEU A 100 2.88 26.22 -1.80
C LEU A 100 2.57 27.34 -0.78
N GLY A 101 2.66 27.08 0.53
CA GLY A 101 2.54 28.10 1.58
C GLY A 101 1.18 28.83 1.66
N GLY A 102 0.91 29.51 2.79
CA GLY A 102 -0.29 30.34 2.96
C GLY A 102 -1.58 29.54 3.29
N PRO A 103 -2.75 29.85 2.67
CA PRO A 103 -4.05 29.28 3.04
C PRO A 103 -4.12 27.76 2.88
N TRP A 104 -3.22 27.17 2.10
CA TRP A 104 -3.12 25.72 1.88
C TRP A 104 -2.73 24.92 3.13
N ASN A 105 -2.14 25.57 4.15
CA ASN A 105 -1.86 24.92 5.44
C ASN A 105 -3.14 24.57 6.20
N GLU A 106 -4.20 25.37 6.11
CA GLU A 106 -5.49 25.12 6.77
C GLU A 106 -6.31 24.02 6.09
N VAL A 107 -5.99 23.72 4.84
CA VAL A 107 -6.66 22.68 4.04
C VAL A 107 -5.83 21.40 3.99
N LYS A 108 -4.65 21.38 4.64
CA LYS A 108 -3.72 20.27 4.57
C LYS A 108 -4.33 18.96 5.09
N GLU A 109 -5.12 18.98 6.16
CA GLU A 109 -5.75 17.76 6.68
C GLU A 109 -6.88 17.23 5.77
N LEU A 110 -7.57 18.14 5.08
CA LEU A 110 -8.59 17.79 4.09
C LEU A 110 -7.97 17.30 2.78
N GLY A 111 -6.92 17.96 2.30
CA GLY A 111 -6.15 17.58 1.11
C GLY A 111 -5.41 16.25 1.31
N ALA A 112 -4.97 15.99 2.55
CA ALA A 112 -4.56 14.69 3.01
C ALA A 112 -5.71 13.68 2.82
N GLY A 113 -6.83 13.78 3.56
CA GLY A 113 -7.93 12.80 3.46
C GLY A 113 -8.49 12.56 2.03
N LEU A 114 -8.60 13.61 1.22
CA LEU A 114 -9.04 13.53 -0.17
C LEU A 114 -7.94 12.96 -1.09
N GLY A 115 -6.68 13.29 -0.82
CA GLY A 115 -5.51 12.79 -1.55
C GLY A 115 -5.33 11.28 -1.39
N THR A 116 -5.44 10.74 -0.17
CA THR A 116 -5.44 9.27 0.04
C THR A 116 -6.60 8.62 -0.70
N ALA A 117 -7.80 9.17 -0.60
CA ALA A 117 -8.97 8.62 -1.27
C ALA A 117 -8.78 8.61 -2.80
N GLY A 118 -8.29 9.71 -3.38
CA GLY A 118 -7.99 9.82 -4.81
C GLY A 118 -6.94 8.81 -5.28
N LEU A 119 -5.84 8.68 -4.53
CA LEU A 119 -4.77 7.72 -4.81
C LEU A 119 -5.28 6.27 -4.77
N ILE A 120 -6.05 5.93 -3.74
CA ILE A 120 -6.65 4.59 -3.59
C ILE A 120 -7.60 4.31 -4.75
N CYS A 121 -8.48 5.26 -5.10
CA CYS A 121 -9.42 5.12 -6.21
C CYS A 121 -8.70 4.91 -7.55
N GLY A 122 -7.66 5.71 -7.83
CA GLY A 122 -6.89 5.61 -9.06
C GLY A 122 -6.07 4.32 -9.17
N ILE A 123 -5.36 3.96 -8.10
CA ILE A 123 -4.44 2.80 -8.10
C ILE A 123 -5.20 1.48 -8.09
N TYR A 124 -6.29 1.38 -7.33
CA TYR A 124 -7.13 0.18 -7.29
C TYR A 124 -8.20 0.15 -8.40
N ARG A 125 -8.31 1.21 -9.22
CA ARG A 125 -9.32 1.36 -10.28
C ARG A 125 -10.72 1.03 -9.78
N LEU A 126 -11.12 1.70 -8.70
CA LEU A 126 -12.41 1.45 -8.06
C LEU A 126 -13.58 1.90 -8.95
N PRO A 127 -14.73 1.20 -8.92
CA PRO A 127 -15.93 1.64 -9.63
C PRO A 127 -16.45 2.95 -9.05
N LEU A 128 -17.05 3.80 -9.91
CA LEU A 128 -17.47 5.17 -9.56
C LEU A 128 -18.35 5.25 -8.30
N LYS A 129 -19.18 4.25 -8.04
CA LYS A 129 -20.04 4.19 -6.84
C LYS A 129 -19.20 4.08 -5.56
N THR A 130 -18.25 3.16 -5.54
CA THR A 130 -17.32 2.96 -4.41
C THR A 130 -16.35 4.13 -4.29
N ALA A 131 -15.90 4.68 -5.41
CA ALA A 131 -15.02 5.85 -5.41
C ALA A 131 -15.66 7.06 -4.71
N LYS A 132 -16.94 7.35 -4.98
CA LYS A 132 -17.68 8.42 -4.30
C LYS A 132 -17.72 8.22 -2.78
N GLN A 133 -17.96 7.00 -2.33
CA GLN A 133 -17.97 6.67 -0.89
C GLN A 133 -16.60 6.83 -0.25
N THR A 134 -15.54 6.36 -0.91
CA THR A 134 -14.16 6.49 -0.42
C THR A 134 -13.75 7.96 -0.33
N VAL A 135 -14.11 8.79 -1.30
CA VAL A 135 -13.84 10.24 -1.30
C VAL A 135 -14.60 10.94 -0.18
N LEU A 136 -15.89 10.63 0.01
CA LEU A 136 -16.70 11.19 1.09
C LEU A 136 -16.12 10.84 2.46
N LEU A 137 -15.76 9.57 2.65
CA LEU A 137 -15.16 9.08 3.89
C LEU A 137 -13.78 9.72 4.14
N GLY A 138 -12.96 9.88 3.09
CA GLY A 138 -11.69 10.59 3.16
C GLY A 138 -11.85 12.06 3.59
N GLY A 139 -12.84 12.75 3.04
CA GLY A 139 -13.19 14.12 3.43
C GLY A 139 -13.66 14.23 4.88
N LEU A 140 -14.54 13.32 5.32
CA LEU A 140 -15.02 13.27 6.71
C LEU A 140 -13.87 13.05 7.71
N ILE A 141 -12.99 12.09 7.44
CA ILE A 141 -11.82 11.83 8.28
C ILE A 141 -10.92 13.07 8.35
N GLY A 142 -10.65 13.72 7.21
CA GLY A 142 -9.87 14.95 7.17
C GLY A 142 -10.47 16.07 8.02
N ALA A 143 -11.79 16.24 7.97
CA ALA A 143 -12.51 17.22 8.78
C ALA A 143 -12.42 16.92 10.29
N VAL A 144 -12.59 15.66 10.68
CA VAL A 144 -12.46 15.23 12.08
C VAL A 144 -11.05 15.51 12.62
N VAL A 145 -10.02 15.17 11.85
CA VAL A 145 -8.62 15.42 12.24
C VAL A 145 -8.35 16.92 12.39
N LYS A 146 -8.87 17.75 11.49
CA LYS A 146 -8.75 19.22 11.60
C LYS A 146 -9.37 19.74 12.91
N VAL A 147 -10.58 19.27 13.26
CA VAL A 147 -11.24 19.66 14.51
C VAL A 147 -10.42 19.26 15.74
N LEU A 148 -9.89 18.03 15.75
CA LEU A 148 -9.05 17.54 16.84
C LEU A 148 -7.76 18.35 16.99
N ASN A 149 -7.08 18.68 15.89
CA ASN A 149 -5.88 19.51 15.92
C ASN A 149 -6.17 20.94 16.41
N SER A 150 -7.29 21.51 15.96
CA SER A 150 -7.74 22.84 16.40
C SER A 150 -8.06 22.87 17.89
N ALA A 151 -8.67 21.79 18.42
CA ALA A 151 -8.93 21.64 19.85
C ALA A 151 -7.64 21.49 20.65
N LYS A 152 -6.67 20.70 20.15
CA LYS A 152 -5.36 20.53 20.77
C LYS A 152 -4.56 21.84 20.83
N GLN A 153 -4.65 22.70 19.82
CA GLN A 153 -3.95 24.00 19.82
C GLN A 153 -4.51 25.01 20.82
N ARG A 154 -5.72 24.80 21.33
CA ARG A 154 -6.39 25.68 22.31
C ARG A 154 -6.15 25.28 23.77
N LEU A 155 -5.59 24.08 24.00
CA LEU A 155 -5.16 23.55 25.31
C LEU A 155 -3.67 23.81 25.51
#